data_AF-A0A2D4YYP1-F1
#
_entry.id   AF-A0A2D4YYP1-F1
#
_cell.length_a   1.000
_cell.length_b   1.000
_cell.length_c   1.000
_cell.angle_alpha   90.00
_cell.angle_beta   90.00
_cell.angle_gamma   90.00
#
_symmetry.space_group_name_H-M   'P 1'
#
loop_
_entity.id
_entity.type
_entity.pdbx_description
1 polymer ?
#
loop_
_entity_poly.entity_id
_entity_poly.type
_entity_poly.pdbx_seq_one_letter_code
_entity_poly.pdbx_strand_id
1 'polypeptide(L)' 'MTDSRPTLQFDLDLEAIRLLHRSVTFYLERWPGGPDPSEQEGLQRMKTLLTAALLECTLDQDGFR' A
#
# COMPACT_ATOMS: atom_id res chain seq x y z
N MET A 1 16.80 -15.19 10.25
CA MET A 1 17.23 -15.46 8.87
C MET A 1 16.51 -14.46 7.99
N THR A 2 17.22 -13.57 7.32
CA THR A 2 16.62 -12.57 6.42
C THR A 2 16.20 -13.27 5.14
N ASP A 3 14.95 -13.73 5.09
CA ASP A 3 14.29 -14.17 3.86
C ASP A 3 14.17 -12.94 2.94
N SER A 4 15.22 -12.65 2.17
CA SER A 4 15.19 -11.62 1.14
C SER A 4 14.38 -12.16 -0.02
N ARG A 5 13.06 -12.06 0.10
CA ARG A 5 12.15 -12.30 -1.02
C ARG A 5 12.51 -11.33 -2.14
N PRO A 6 12.54 -11.78 -3.40
CA PRO A 6 12.83 -10.88 -4.52
C PRO A 6 11.79 -9.74 -4.53
N THR A 7 12.29 -8.51 -4.61
CA THR A 7 11.45 -7.31 -4.75
C THR A 7 11.50 -6.80 -6.18
N LEU A 8 10.41 -6.19 -6.61
CA LEU A 8 10.29 -5.47 -7.88
C LEU A 8 9.93 -4.01 -7.58
N GLN A 9 10.45 -3.09 -8.40
CA GLN A 9 10.09 -1.68 -8.35
C GLN A 9 9.15 -1.37 -9.52
N PHE A 10 8.07 -0.64 -9.22
CA PHE A 10 7.10 -0.16 -10.20
C PHE A 10 6.94 1.34 -10.05
N ASP A 11 6.85 2.04 -11.17
CA ASP A 11 6.45 3.45 -11.18
C ASP A 11 4.93 3.53 -11.22
N LEU A 12 4.35 4.29 -10.28
CA LEU A 12 2.92 4.48 -10.14
C LEU A 12 2.61 5.97 -10.08
N ASP A 13 1.59 6.41 -10.81
CA ASP A 13 1.06 7.76 -10.66
C ASP A 13 0.11 7.86 -9.45
N LEU A 14 -0.28 9.08 -9.11
CA LEU A 14 -1.16 9.35 -7.98
C LEU A 14 -2.50 8.59 -8.07
N GLU A 15 -3.09 8.47 -9.25
CA GLU A 15 -4.38 7.80 -9.43
C GLU A 15 -4.25 6.29 -9.22
N ALA A 16 -3.17 5.68 -9.69
CA ALA A 16 -2.86 4.28 -9.45
C ALA A 16 -2.65 4.01 -7.94
N ILE A 17 -1.91 4.88 -7.24
CA ILE A 17 -1.70 4.77 -5.79
C ILE A 17 -3.04 4.88 -5.05
N ARG A 18 -3.90 5.85 -5.42
CA ARG A 18 -5.25 6.01 -4.85
C ARG A 18 -6.10 4.77 -5.05
N LEU A 19 -6.10 4.20 -6.25
CA LEU A 19 -6.86 3.00 -6.58
C LEU A 19 -6.39 1.80 -5.76
N LEU A 20 -5.08 1.58 -5.68
CA LEU A 20 -4.51 0.48 -4.87
C LEU A 20 -4.83 0.65 -3.39
N HIS A 21 -4.67 1.86 -2.84
CA HIS A 21 -4.97 2.14 -1.44
C HIS A 21 -6.44 1.83 -1.12
N ARG A 22 -7.36 2.25 -2.00
CA ARG A 22 -8.80 1.96 -1.86
C ARG A 22 -9.09 0.47 -1.91
N SER A 23 -8.49 -0.25 -2.86
CA SER A 23 -8.68 -1.70 -3.02
C SER A 23 -8.19 -2.48 -1.80
N VAL A 24 -7.00 -2.18 -1.29
CA VAL A 24 -6.43 -2.84 -0.10
C VAL A 24 -7.28 -2.54 1.14
N THR A 25 -7.69 -1.28 1.32
CA THR A 25 -8.54 -0.88 2.45
C THR A 25 -9.89 -1.59 2.40
N PHE A 26 -10.53 -1.62 1.23
CA PHE A 26 -11.80 -2.33 1.03
C PHE A 26 -11.70 -3.82 1.35
N TYR A 27 -10.59 -4.45 0.95
CA TYR A 27 -10.37 -5.86 1.22
C TYR A 27 -10.18 -6.14 2.71
N LEU A 28 -9.35 -5.33 3.39
CA LEU A 28 -9.14 -5.41 4.85
C LEU A 28 -10.43 -5.22 5.66
N GLU A 29 -11.34 -4.34 5.20
CA GLU A 29 -12.62 -4.10 5.89
C GLU A 29 -13.61 -5.25 5.76
N ARG A 30 -13.57 -5.96 4.63
CA ARG A 30 -14.55 -7.01 4.30
C ARG A 30 -14.10 -8.42 4.61
N TRP A 31 -12.79 -8.61 4.79
CA TRP A 31 -12.22 -9.90 5.06
C TRP A 31 -11.30 -9.83 6.28
N PRO A 32 -11.66 -10.49 7.40
CA PRO A 32 -10.87 -10.44 8.63
C PRO A 32 -9.58 -11.28 8.57
N GLY A 33 -9.35 -12.00 7.45
CA GLY A 33 -8.18 -12.85 7.25
C GLY A 33 -8.53 -14.32 7.06
N GLY A 34 -7.52 -15.06 6.61
CA GLY A 34 -7.58 -16.50 6.44
C GLY A 34 -6.91 -17.23 7.62
N PRO A 35 -6.75 -18.56 7.52
CA PRO A 35 -6.03 -19.35 8.50
C PRO A 35 -4.56 -18.93 8.68
N ASP A 36 -3.96 -18.34 7.63
CA ASP A 36 -2.61 -17.78 7.67
C ASP A 36 -2.67 -16.27 7.98
N PRO A 37 -2.09 -15.82 9.12
CA PRO A 37 -2.02 -14.39 9.45
C PRO A 37 -1.11 -13.59 8.51
N SER A 38 -0.21 -14.24 7.77
CA SER A 38 0.79 -13.55 6.94
C SER A 38 0.15 -12.73 5.81
N GLU A 39 -1.01 -13.15 5.31
CA GLU A 39 -1.76 -12.41 4.30
C GLU A 39 -2.33 -11.09 4.86
N GLN A 40 -2.87 -11.12 6.07
CA GLN A 40 -3.36 -9.91 6.76
C GLN A 40 -2.21 -8.95 7.06
N GLU A 41 -1.09 -9.46 7.55
CA GLU A 41 0.11 -8.65 7.78
C GLU A 41 0.63 -8.00 6.50
N GLY A 42 0.62 -8.74 5.38
CA GLY A 42 0.98 -8.24 4.06
C GLY A 42 0.07 -7.10 3.61
N LEU A 43 -1.24 -7.27 3.75
CA LEU A 43 -2.23 -6.25 3.40
C LEU A 43 -2.11 -4.99 4.26
N GLN A 44 -1.92 -5.13 5.58
CA GLN A 44 -1.68 -3.99 6.47
C GLN A 44 -0.40 -3.24 6.08
N ARG A 45 0.69 -3.97 5.78
CA ARG A 45 1.93 -3.37 5.30
C ARG A 45 1.74 -2.62 3.97
N MET A 46 1.00 -3.21 3.02
CA MET A 46 0.67 -2.55 1.76
C MET A 46 -0.14 -1.27 2.00
N LYS A 47 -1.15 -1.31 2.88
CA LYS A 47 -1.94 -0.13 3.24
C LYS A 47 -1.05 1.00 3.76
N THR A 48 -0.16 0.70 4.71
CA THR A 48 0.79 1.69 5.26
C THR A 48 1.68 2.32 4.20
N LEU A 49 2.28 1.50 3.32
CA LEU A 49 3.15 2.00 2.25
C LEU A 49 2.38 2.89 1.26
N LEU A 50 1.17 2.49 0.88
CA LEU A 50 0.32 3.27 -0.02
C LEU A 50 -0.16 4.57 0.64
N THR A 51 -0.45 4.58 1.94
CA THR A 51 -0.75 5.82 2.68
C THR A 51 0.44 6.78 2.68
N ALA A 52 1.66 6.27 2.91
CA ALA A 52 2.87 7.09 2.85
C ALA A 52 3.08 7.69 1.46
N ALA A 53 2.95 6.87 0.40
CA ALA A 53 3.06 7.34 -0.98
C ALA A 53 2.02 8.41 -1.33
N LEU A 54 0.77 8.27 -0.85
CA LEU A 54 -0.25 9.31 -1.04
C LEU A 54 0.14 10.63 -0.37
N LEU A 55 0.68 10.58 0.85
CA LEU A 55 1.12 11.77 1.57
C LEU A 55 2.27 12.47 0.82
N GLU A 56 3.27 11.70 0.38
CA GLU A 56 4.40 12.21 -0.42
C GLU A 56 3.91 12.90 -1.69
N CYS A 57 3.03 12.27 -2.47
CA CYS A 57 2.46 12.89 -3.67
C CYS A 57 1.67 14.17 -3.38
N THR A 58 0.96 14.25 -2.25
CA THR A 58 0.22 15.47 -1.88
C THR A 58 1.13 16.60 -1.44
N LEU A 59 2.18 16.29 -0.66
CA LEU A 59 3.16 17.28 -0.20
C LEU A 59 3.95 17.86 -1.37
N ASP A 60 4.33 17.01 -2.34
CA ASP A 60 4.98 17.47 -3.55
C ASP A 60 4.08 18.45 -4.33
N GLN A 61 2.79 18.15 -4.47
CA GLN A 61 1.84 19.05 -5.14
C GLN A 61 1.67 20.40 -4.44
N ASP A 62 1.70 20.43 -3.10
CA ASP A 62 1.59 21.66 -2.33
C ASP A 62 2.89 22.50 -2.35
N GLY A 63 4.05 21.86 -2.49
CA GLY A 63 5.35 22.54 -2.63
C GLY A 63 5.56 23.25 -3.97
N PHE A 64 4.76 22.92 -4.99
CA PHE A 64 4.75 23.57 -6.30
C PHE A 64 3.67 24.67 -6.46
N ARG A 65 2.95 25.02 -5.40
CA ARG A 65 1.94 26.09 -5.39
C ARG A 65 2.44 27.40 -4.77
#